data_AF-A0AAW2CWU4-F1
#
_entry.id   AF-A0AAW2CWU4-F1
#
_cell.length_a   1.000
_cell.length_b   1.000
_cell.length_c   1.000
_cell.angle_alpha   90.00
_cell.angle_beta   90.00
_cell.angle_gamma   90.00
#
_symmetry.space_group_name_H-M   'P 1'
#
loop_
_entity.id
_entity.type
_entity.pdbx_description
1 polymer ?
#
loop_
_entity_poly.entity_id
_entity_poly.type
_entity_poly.pdbx_seq_one_letter_code
_entity_poly.pdbx_strand_id
1 'polypeptide(L)'
;MEARENAAATLFSLSVIDENKVAIGAAGAIPALITLLCEGTPRGKKDAATAIFNLSIYQGNKARAVKAGIVTPLMRLLKDAGGGMVDEALAILAILASHPEGKTAIGQAEPIPVLVEVIRTGSPRNRENSAAVLWSLCTGDFEQLKLSKELGAEEALKELSENGTDRAKRKAGNILELLNRIEVGATVNT
;
A
#
# COMPACT_ATOMS: atom_id res chain seq x y z
N MET A 1 15.98 -22.34 5.78
CA MET A 1 14.69 -21.64 5.67
C MET A 1 14.06 -21.47 7.04
N GLU A 2 13.81 -22.57 7.77
CA GLU A 2 13.19 -22.60 9.10
C GLU A 2 13.75 -21.57 10.11
N ALA A 3 15.07 -21.46 10.26
CA ALA A 3 15.67 -20.48 11.18
C ALA A 3 15.31 -19.02 10.83
N ARG A 4 15.21 -18.67 9.54
CA ARG A 4 14.82 -17.33 9.09
C ARG A 4 13.35 -17.05 9.39
N GLU A 5 12.50 -18.05 9.23
CA GLU A 5 11.06 -17.95 9.50
C GLU A 5 10.77 -17.85 10.99
N ASN A 6 11.46 -18.63 11.81
CA ASN A 6 11.37 -18.51 13.27
C ASN A 6 11.83 -17.12 13.74
N ALA A 7 12.93 -16.60 13.18
CA ALA A 7 13.37 -15.23 13.47
C ALA A 7 12.33 -14.18 13.04
N ALA A 8 11.72 -14.33 11.85
CA ALA A 8 10.66 -13.44 11.39
C ALA A 8 9.42 -13.49 12.30
N ALA A 9 9.02 -14.68 12.77
CA ALA A 9 7.94 -14.84 13.73
C ALA A 9 8.27 -14.15 15.08
N THR A 10 9.50 -14.26 15.57
CA THR A 10 9.95 -13.53 16.77
C THR A 10 9.90 -12.02 16.55
N LEU A 11 10.43 -11.52 15.44
CA LEU A 11 10.39 -10.09 15.10
C LEU A 11 8.96 -9.59 14.94
N PHE A 12 8.09 -10.38 14.32
CA PHE A 12 6.65 -10.12 14.28
C PHE A 12 6.09 -9.93 15.68
N SER A 13 6.29 -10.90 16.60
CA SER A 13 5.79 -10.80 17.97
C SER A 13 6.32 -9.56 18.71
N LEU A 14 7.62 -9.27 18.58
CA LEU A 14 8.24 -8.10 19.23
C LEU A 14 7.80 -6.76 18.63
N SER A 15 7.49 -6.72 17.33
CA SER A 15 7.13 -5.51 16.60
C SER A 15 5.75 -4.93 16.98
N VAL A 16 4.94 -5.68 17.70
CA VAL A 16 3.64 -5.21 18.22
C VAL A 16 3.84 -4.09 19.26
N ILE A 17 4.98 -4.08 19.96
CA ILE A 17 5.33 -3.10 20.98
C ILE A 17 6.00 -1.88 20.32
N ASP A 18 5.49 -0.68 20.58
CA ASP A 18 5.92 0.56 19.93
C ASP A 18 7.41 0.86 20.16
N GLU A 19 7.89 0.65 21.39
CA GLU A 19 9.26 0.89 21.82
C GLU A 19 10.26 0.01 21.05
N ASN A 20 9.85 -1.20 20.65
CA ASN A 20 10.72 -2.14 19.95
C ASN A 20 10.93 -1.76 18.48
N LYS A 21 9.99 -1.04 17.86
CA LYS A 21 10.01 -0.74 16.42
C LYS A 21 11.27 0.01 16.02
N VAL A 22 11.69 0.99 16.84
CA VAL A 22 12.87 1.81 16.57
C VAL A 22 14.13 0.95 16.63
N ALA A 23 14.29 0.17 17.70
CA ALA A 23 15.47 -0.67 17.92
C ALA A 23 15.60 -1.76 16.84
N ILE A 24 14.52 -2.48 16.55
CA ILE A 24 14.50 -3.54 15.53
C ILE A 24 14.84 -2.98 14.14
N GLY A 25 14.23 -1.84 13.78
CA GLY A 25 14.50 -1.20 12.50
C GLY A 25 15.95 -0.70 12.37
N ALA A 26 16.49 -0.12 13.44
CA ALA A 26 17.88 0.34 13.49
C ALA A 26 18.89 -0.83 13.45
N ALA A 27 18.52 -2.00 13.98
CA ALA A 27 19.34 -3.21 13.92
C ALA A 27 19.41 -3.87 12.53
N GLY A 28 18.78 -3.29 11.50
CA GLY A 28 18.89 -3.78 10.13
C GLY A 28 17.98 -4.97 9.81
N ALA A 29 16.89 -5.18 10.57
CA ALA A 29 15.96 -6.28 10.33
C ALA A 29 15.19 -6.17 9.00
N ILE A 30 14.93 -4.94 8.53
CA ILE A 30 14.02 -4.68 7.40
C ILE A 30 14.49 -5.33 6.08
N PRO A 31 15.76 -5.18 5.63
CA PRO A 31 16.24 -5.87 4.42
C PRO A 31 16.12 -7.40 4.48
N ALA A 32 16.38 -8.00 5.66
CA ALA A 32 16.25 -9.44 5.85
C ALA A 32 14.80 -9.90 5.74
N LEU A 33 13.85 -9.13 6.31
CA LEU A 33 12.42 -9.40 6.19
C LEU A 33 11.94 -9.24 4.74
N ILE A 34 12.44 -8.26 3.98
CA ILE A 34 12.11 -8.10 2.55
C ILE A 34 12.61 -9.30 1.73
N THR A 35 13.79 -9.80 2.04
CA THR A 35 14.32 -11.02 1.40
C THR A 35 13.40 -12.21 1.66
N LEU A 36 12.98 -12.39 2.92
CA LEU A 36 12.06 -13.46 3.28
C LEU A 36 10.66 -13.29 2.66
N LEU A 37 10.18 -12.06 2.49
CA LEU A 37 8.93 -11.76 1.76
C LEU A 37 8.98 -12.25 0.31
N CYS A 38 10.16 -12.22 -0.32
CA CYS A 38 10.33 -12.67 -1.70
C CYS A 38 10.51 -14.20 -1.79
N GLU A 39 11.35 -14.76 -0.93
CA GLU A 39 11.90 -16.12 -1.06
C GLU A 39 11.35 -17.14 -0.06
N GLY A 40 10.60 -16.69 0.95
CA GLY A 40 10.11 -17.54 2.05
C GLY A 40 9.02 -18.52 1.64
N THR A 41 8.72 -19.46 2.53
CA THR A 41 7.50 -20.29 2.40
C THR A 41 6.26 -19.40 2.56
N PRO A 42 5.05 -19.88 2.22
CA PRO A 42 3.83 -19.11 2.44
C PRO A 42 3.69 -18.58 3.88
N ARG A 43 4.10 -19.37 4.88
CA ARG A 43 4.16 -18.93 6.29
C ARG A 43 5.21 -17.83 6.47
N GLY A 44 6.44 -18.07 6.03
CA GLY A 44 7.54 -17.11 6.15
C GLY A 44 7.24 -15.76 5.51
N LYS A 45 6.56 -15.75 4.35
CA LYS A 45 6.11 -14.52 3.67
C LYS A 45 5.09 -13.75 4.49
N LYS A 46 4.11 -14.43 5.08
CA LYS A 46 3.10 -13.81 5.94
C LYS A 46 3.70 -13.24 7.23
N ASP A 47 4.58 -13.99 7.88
CA ASP A 47 5.29 -13.54 9.08
C ASP A 47 6.15 -12.30 8.76
N ALA A 48 6.89 -12.35 7.64
CA ALA A 48 7.69 -11.23 7.17
C ALA A 48 6.85 -9.98 6.86
N ALA A 49 5.76 -10.14 6.10
CA ALA A 49 4.88 -9.03 5.76
C ALA A 49 4.27 -8.38 7.01
N THR A 50 3.83 -9.19 7.96
CA THR A 50 3.23 -8.69 9.22
C THR A 50 4.27 -7.95 10.07
N ALA A 51 5.48 -8.49 10.19
CA ALA A 51 6.59 -7.82 10.89
C ALA A 51 6.92 -6.47 10.22
N ILE A 52 7.05 -6.44 8.88
CA ILE A 52 7.31 -5.21 8.12
C ILE A 52 6.21 -4.18 8.35
N PHE A 53 4.94 -4.58 8.28
CA PHE A 53 3.81 -3.69 8.50
C PHE A 53 3.86 -3.04 9.88
N ASN A 54 4.02 -3.85 10.93
CA ASN A 54 4.09 -3.37 12.31
C ASN A 54 5.27 -2.44 12.54
N LEU A 55 6.46 -2.81 12.04
CA LEU A 55 7.66 -1.97 12.14
C LEU A 55 7.46 -0.63 11.42
N SER A 56 6.77 -0.64 10.28
CA SER A 56 6.51 0.55 9.44
C SER A 56 5.44 1.48 10.00
N ILE A 57 4.80 1.16 11.14
CA ILE A 57 3.99 2.13 11.89
C ILE A 57 4.88 3.31 12.32
N TYR A 58 6.13 3.03 12.69
CA TYR A 58 7.12 4.06 12.98
C TYR A 58 7.64 4.71 11.69
N GLN A 59 7.59 6.04 11.61
CA GLN A 59 7.94 6.81 10.39
C GLN A 59 9.37 6.52 9.90
N GLY A 60 10.35 6.44 10.80
CA GLY A 60 11.72 6.16 10.42
C GLY A 60 11.90 4.77 9.78
N ASN A 61 11.03 3.81 10.07
CA ASN A 61 11.07 2.49 9.44
C ASN A 61 10.41 2.47 8.07
N LYS A 62 9.44 3.35 7.80
CA LYS A 62 8.89 3.53 6.44
C LYS A 62 10.01 3.95 5.48
N ALA A 63 10.78 4.97 5.87
CA ALA A 63 11.94 5.44 5.13
C ALA A 63 12.97 4.32 4.90
N ARG A 64 13.27 3.53 5.94
CA ARG A 64 14.19 2.37 5.84
C ARG A 64 13.66 1.30 4.88
N ALA A 65 12.39 0.97 4.92
CA ALA A 65 11.78 -0.03 4.04
C ALA A 65 11.80 0.41 2.57
N VAL A 66 11.49 1.68 2.30
CA VAL A 66 11.56 2.27 0.96
C VAL A 66 13.00 2.25 0.44
N LYS A 67 13.98 2.70 1.26
CA LYS A 67 15.41 2.68 0.90
C LYS A 67 15.96 1.27 0.70
N ALA A 68 15.38 0.28 1.39
CA ALA A 68 15.70 -1.14 1.20
C ALA A 68 15.00 -1.77 -0.03
N GLY A 69 14.26 -0.99 -0.83
CA GLY A 69 13.71 -1.43 -2.11
C GLY A 69 12.41 -2.24 -2.02
N ILE A 70 11.63 -2.07 -0.95
CA ILE A 70 10.43 -2.90 -0.72
C ILE A 70 9.32 -2.73 -1.77
N VAL A 71 9.23 -1.58 -2.44
CA VAL A 71 8.09 -1.25 -3.32
C VAL A 71 7.98 -2.25 -4.49
N THR A 72 9.10 -2.60 -5.12
CA THR A 72 9.09 -3.52 -6.27
C THR A 72 8.59 -4.92 -5.90
N PRO A 73 9.06 -5.58 -4.82
CA PRO A 73 8.44 -6.81 -4.31
C PRO A 73 6.94 -6.70 -4.06
N LEU A 74 6.47 -5.63 -3.42
CA LEU A 74 5.03 -5.46 -3.13
C LEU A 74 4.21 -5.35 -4.41
N MET A 75 4.68 -4.59 -5.41
CA MET A 75 4.00 -4.47 -6.71
C MET A 75 3.95 -5.82 -7.46
N ARG A 76 4.96 -6.68 -7.31
CA ARG A 76 4.92 -8.04 -7.87
C ARG A 76 3.86 -8.90 -7.17
N LEU A 77 3.77 -8.82 -5.85
CA LEU A 77 2.75 -9.56 -5.07
C LEU A 77 1.32 -9.12 -5.41
N LEU A 78 1.09 -7.85 -5.73
CA LEU A 78 -0.22 -7.38 -6.20
C LEU A 78 -0.64 -7.99 -7.54
N LYS A 79 0.31 -8.24 -8.43
CA LYS A 79 0.06 -8.81 -9.76
C LYS A 79 -0.10 -10.34 -9.70
N ASP A 80 0.31 -10.97 -8.61
CA ASP A 80 0.15 -12.41 -8.37
C ASP A 80 -1.07 -12.70 -7.50
N ALA A 81 -2.27 -12.59 -8.10
CA ALA A 81 -3.54 -12.81 -7.40
C ALA A 81 -3.69 -14.24 -6.82
N GLY A 82 -2.99 -15.23 -7.39
CA GLY A 82 -2.98 -16.61 -6.89
C GLY A 82 -2.07 -16.82 -5.68
N GLY A 83 -1.15 -15.90 -5.41
CA GLY A 83 -0.12 -16.02 -4.37
C GLY A 83 -0.61 -15.77 -2.94
N GLY A 84 -1.86 -15.31 -2.75
CA GLY A 84 -2.47 -15.14 -1.42
C GLY A 84 -1.81 -14.08 -0.53
N MET A 85 -1.12 -13.11 -1.13
CA MET A 85 -0.36 -12.04 -0.45
C MET A 85 -0.84 -10.62 -0.81
N VAL A 86 -1.95 -10.50 -1.56
CA VAL A 86 -2.47 -9.20 -2.04
C VAL A 86 -2.88 -8.30 -0.87
N ASP A 87 -3.53 -8.87 0.15
CA ASP A 87 -3.95 -8.12 1.35
C ASP A 87 -2.76 -7.54 2.11
N GLU A 88 -1.75 -8.36 2.35
CA GLU A 88 -0.52 -8.00 3.02
C GLU A 88 0.25 -6.92 2.24
N ALA A 89 0.36 -7.10 0.91
CA ALA A 89 1.06 -6.16 0.06
C ALA A 89 0.37 -4.78 0.03
N LEU A 90 -0.96 -4.74 -0.11
CA LEU A 90 -1.73 -3.49 -0.08
C LEU A 90 -1.65 -2.80 1.28
N ALA A 91 -1.69 -3.54 2.39
CA ALA A 91 -1.58 -2.97 3.72
C ALA A 91 -0.21 -2.29 3.92
N ILE A 92 0.87 -2.92 3.46
CA ILE A 92 2.21 -2.32 3.51
C ILE A 92 2.31 -1.11 2.58
N LEU A 93 1.79 -1.19 1.35
CA LEU A 93 1.78 -0.01 0.45
C LEU A 93 0.99 1.16 1.05
N ALA A 94 -0.17 0.90 1.67
CA ALA A 94 -0.98 1.95 2.30
C ALA A 94 -0.24 2.64 3.45
N ILE A 95 0.50 1.89 4.28
CA ILE A 95 1.28 2.50 5.37
C ILE A 95 2.48 3.28 4.84
N LEU A 96 3.16 2.79 3.80
CA LEU A 96 4.30 3.47 3.20
C LEU A 96 3.89 4.74 2.43
N ALA A 97 2.74 4.73 1.76
CA ALA A 97 2.22 5.90 1.04
C ALA A 97 1.95 7.10 1.96
N SER A 98 1.74 6.87 3.28
CA SER A 98 1.63 7.95 4.26
C SER A 98 2.96 8.66 4.58
N HIS A 99 4.08 8.19 4.03
CA HIS A 99 5.40 8.83 4.13
C HIS A 99 5.77 9.47 2.78
N PRO A 100 6.35 10.68 2.72
CA PRO A 100 6.70 11.33 1.44
C PRO A 100 7.56 10.46 0.52
N GLU A 101 8.62 9.84 1.06
CA GLU A 101 9.51 8.96 0.29
C GLU A 101 8.78 7.71 -0.22
N GLY A 102 7.85 7.17 0.58
CA GLY A 102 7.03 6.03 0.18
C GLY A 102 6.03 6.40 -0.90
N LYS A 103 5.36 7.55 -0.76
CA LYS A 103 4.48 8.11 -1.79
C LYS A 103 5.22 8.26 -3.12
N THR A 104 6.39 8.88 -3.12
CA THR A 104 7.21 9.06 -4.34
C THR A 104 7.59 7.72 -4.95
N ALA A 105 8.16 6.80 -4.16
CA ALA A 105 8.60 5.51 -4.67
C ALA A 105 7.45 4.65 -5.20
N ILE A 106 6.28 4.70 -4.54
CA ILE A 106 5.08 4.00 -4.97
C ILE A 106 4.57 4.61 -6.28
N GLY A 107 4.48 5.94 -6.40
CA GLY A 107 4.04 6.61 -7.62
C GLY A 107 4.92 6.28 -8.84
N GLN A 108 6.24 6.20 -8.63
CA GLN A 108 7.22 5.78 -9.66
C GLN A 108 7.08 4.32 -10.10
N ALA A 109 6.42 3.47 -9.30
CA ALA A 109 6.15 2.08 -9.65
C ALA A 109 4.85 1.89 -10.46
N GLU A 110 4.24 2.99 -10.91
CA GLU A 110 3.04 3.04 -11.76
C GLU A 110 1.89 2.15 -11.26
N PRO A 111 1.40 2.37 -10.03
CA PRO A 111 0.49 1.44 -9.38
C PRO A 111 -0.97 1.64 -9.82
N ILE A 112 -1.30 2.79 -10.43
CA ILE A 112 -2.68 3.22 -10.70
C ILE A 112 -3.51 2.15 -11.42
N PRO A 113 -3.07 1.51 -12.52
CA PRO A 113 -3.87 0.49 -13.20
C PRO A 113 -4.24 -0.68 -12.28
N VAL A 114 -3.28 -1.14 -11.46
CA VAL A 114 -3.48 -2.25 -10.52
C VAL A 114 -4.41 -1.82 -9.38
N LEU A 115 -4.24 -0.60 -8.85
CA LEU A 115 -5.06 -0.09 -7.76
C LEU A 115 -6.53 0.06 -8.18
N VAL A 116 -6.78 0.62 -9.37
CA VAL A 116 -8.13 0.78 -9.92
C VAL A 116 -8.80 -0.58 -10.11
N GLU A 117 -8.08 -1.56 -10.65
CA GLU A 117 -8.61 -2.91 -10.81
C GLU A 117 -8.94 -3.56 -9.47
N VAL A 118 -8.05 -3.45 -8.48
CA VAL A 118 -8.31 -3.95 -7.12
C VAL A 118 -9.52 -3.27 -6.48
N ILE A 119 -9.74 -1.98 -6.71
CA ILE A 119 -10.94 -1.27 -6.22
C ILE A 119 -12.21 -1.83 -6.83
N ARG A 120 -12.15 -2.30 -8.08
CA ARG A 120 -13.30 -2.86 -8.81
C ARG A 120 -13.63 -4.29 -8.38
N THR A 121 -12.62 -5.16 -8.23
CA THR A 121 -12.83 -6.61 -8.12
C THR A 121 -12.31 -7.24 -6.81
N GLY A 122 -11.60 -6.48 -5.98
CA GLY A 122 -10.96 -7.00 -4.77
C GLY A 122 -11.92 -7.32 -3.60
N SER A 123 -11.38 -7.95 -2.56
CA SER A 123 -12.10 -8.12 -1.29
C SER A 123 -12.36 -6.77 -0.62
N PRO A 124 -13.32 -6.65 0.33
CA PRO A 124 -13.54 -5.39 1.05
C PRO A 124 -12.27 -4.78 1.66
N ARG A 125 -11.38 -5.64 2.18
CA ARG A 125 -10.07 -5.23 2.73
C ARG A 125 -9.10 -4.77 1.64
N ASN A 126 -9.03 -5.49 0.51
CA ASN A 126 -8.20 -5.07 -0.62
C ASN A 126 -8.66 -3.70 -1.16
N ARG A 127 -9.97 -3.52 -1.35
CA ARG A 127 -10.58 -2.30 -1.86
C ARG A 127 -10.32 -1.10 -0.94
N GLU A 128 -10.48 -1.28 0.37
CA GLU A 128 -10.17 -0.24 1.37
C GLU A 128 -8.70 0.21 1.30
N ASN A 129 -7.76 -0.74 1.30
CA ASN A 129 -6.33 -0.42 1.26
C ASN A 129 -5.92 0.17 -0.09
N SER A 130 -6.47 -0.33 -1.20
CA SER A 130 -6.20 0.20 -2.53
C SER A 130 -6.68 1.65 -2.65
N ALA A 131 -7.90 1.97 -2.19
CA ALA A 131 -8.40 3.33 -2.13
C ALA A 131 -7.54 4.24 -1.22
N ALA A 132 -6.92 3.68 -0.17
CA ALA A 132 -6.01 4.43 0.68
C ALA A 132 -4.71 4.81 -0.02
N VAL A 133 -4.11 3.89 -0.78
CA VAL A 133 -2.93 4.17 -1.60
C VAL A 133 -3.29 5.17 -2.70
N LEU A 134 -4.40 4.94 -3.43
CA LEU A 134 -4.84 5.82 -4.51
C LEU A 134 -5.10 7.24 -4.01
N TRP A 135 -5.79 7.40 -2.88
CA TRP A 135 -5.99 8.71 -2.24
C TRP A 135 -4.67 9.42 -1.94
N SER A 136 -3.72 8.70 -1.34
CA SER A 136 -2.42 9.26 -1.00
C SER A 136 -1.67 9.76 -2.24
N LEU A 137 -1.69 8.99 -3.33
CA LEU A 137 -1.05 9.35 -4.58
C LEU A 137 -1.71 10.58 -5.22
N CYS A 138 -3.03 10.55 -5.41
CA CYS A 138 -3.77 11.62 -6.10
C CYS A 138 -3.84 12.94 -5.30
N THR A 139 -3.73 12.90 -3.97
CA THR A 139 -3.78 14.13 -3.17
C THR A 139 -2.57 15.00 -3.45
N GLY A 140 -2.77 16.14 -4.13
CA GLY A 140 -1.70 17.06 -4.50
C GLY A 140 -0.83 16.60 -5.66
N ASP A 141 -1.28 15.61 -6.44
CA ASP A 141 -0.61 15.17 -7.67
C ASP A 141 -1.65 15.08 -8.80
N PHE A 142 -1.65 16.08 -9.68
CA PHE A 142 -2.63 16.22 -10.76
C PHE A 142 -2.46 15.12 -11.83
N GLU A 143 -1.23 14.72 -12.13
CA GLU A 143 -0.96 13.71 -13.16
C GLU A 143 -1.45 12.33 -12.71
N GLN A 144 -1.20 11.95 -11.45
CA GLN A 144 -1.72 10.70 -10.89
C GLN A 144 -3.26 10.70 -10.83
N LEU A 145 -3.85 11.84 -10.45
CA LEU A 145 -5.31 11.99 -10.39
C LEU A 145 -5.95 11.89 -11.79
N LYS A 146 -5.39 12.58 -12.78
CA LYS A 146 -5.82 12.51 -14.18
C LYS A 146 -5.69 11.10 -14.75
N LEU A 147 -4.55 10.45 -14.56
CA LEU A 147 -4.33 9.07 -14.99
C LEU A 147 -5.35 8.11 -14.35
N SER A 148 -5.64 8.27 -13.05
CA SER A 148 -6.66 7.44 -12.39
C SER A 148 -8.02 7.59 -13.05
N LYS A 149 -8.39 8.81 -13.47
CA LYS A 149 -9.64 9.08 -14.18
C LYS A 149 -9.68 8.39 -15.54
N GLU A 150 -8.63 8.53 -16.34
CA GLU A 150 -8.52 7.94 -17.68
C GLU A 150 -8.63 6.40 -17.64
N LEU A 151 -8.20 5.79 -16.54
CA LEU A 151 -8.30 4.35 -16.29
C LEU A 151 -9.64 3.92 -15.67
N GLY A 152 -10.62 4.83 -15.59
CA GLY A 152 -11.98 4.52 -15.12
C GLY A 152 -12.10 4.37 -13.61
N ALA A 153 -11.24 5.03 -12.82
CA ALA A 153 -11.36 5.02 -11.35
C ALA A 153 -12.71 5.57 -10.88
N GLU A 154 -13.31 6.52 -11.60
CA GLU A 154 -14.52 7.21 -11.16
C GLU A 154 -15.71 6.25 -10.94
N GLU A 155 -15.95 5.33 -11.87
CA GLU A 155 -17.01 4.32 -11.75
C GLU A 155 -16.74 3.38 -10.57
N ALA A 156 -15.51 2.88 -10.46
CA ALA A 156 -15.12 1.96 -9.39
C ALA A 156 -15.18 2.62 -8.00
N LEU A 157 -14.86 3.92 -7.92
CA LEU A 157 -14.94 4.71 -6.69
C LEU A 157 -16.38 5.07 -6.33
N LYS A 158 -17.25 5.35 -7.30
CA LYS A 158 -18.69 5.56 -7.05
C LYS A 158 -19.31 4.33 -6.38
N GLU A 159 -19.11 3.15 -6.96
CA GLU A 159 -19.61 1.91 -6.36
C GLU A 159 -18.95 1.63 -4.99
N LEU A 160 -17.65 1.89 -4.83
CA LEU A 160 -16.99 1.77 -3.53
C LEU A 160 -17.57 2.73 -2.48
N SER A 161 -17.98 3.94 -2.88
CA SER A 161 -18.58 4.94 -1.98
C SER A 161 -19.96 4.52 -1.46
N GLU A 162 -20.66 3.65 -2.18
CA GLU A 162 -21.99 3.15 -1.82
C GLU A 162 -21.89 1.84 -1.00
N ASN A 163 -20.97 0.95 -1.37
CA ASN A 163 -20.93 -0.43 -0.86
C ASN A 163 -19.67 -0.77 -0.04
N GLY A 164 -18.69 0.13 0.05
CA GLY A 164 -17.45 -0.10 0.79
C GLY A 164 -17.59 -0.08 2.31
N THR A 165 -16.48 -0.36 3.01
CA THR A 165 -16.34 -0.08 4.44
C THR A 165 -16.38 1.43 4.70
N ASP A 166 -16.66 1.87 5.93
CA ASP A 166 -16.70 3.31 6.26
C ASP A 166 -15.42 4.07 5.86
N ARG A 167 -14.26 3.42 6.00
CA ARG A 167 -12.97 3.99 5.59
C ARG A 167 -12.84 4.05 4.08
N ALA A 168 -13.25 2.99 3.38
CA ALA A 168 -13.23 2.95 1.93
C ALA A 168 -14.18 4.01 1.33
N LYS A 169 -15.41 4.11 1.86
CA LYS A 169 -16.40 5.11 1.45
C LYS A 169 -15.88 6.53 1.58
N ARG A 170 -15.31 6.87 2.74
CA ARG A 170 -14.72 8.19 2.98
C ARG A 170 -13.60 8.51 1.98
N LYS A 171 -12.70 7.56 1.74
CA LYS A 171 -11.59 7.77 0.80
C LYS A 171 -12.08 7.89 -0.64
N ALA A 172 -13.05 7.06 -1.03
CA ALA A 172 -13.65 7.11 -2.35
C ALA A 172 -14.35 8.45 -2.59
N GLY A 173 -15.16 8.91 -1.64
CA GLY A 173 -15.79 10.24 -1.70
C GLY A 173 -14.78 11.37 -1.88
N ASN A 174 -13.71 11.38 -1.07
CA ASN A 174 -12.67 12.40 -1.19
C ASN A 174 -11.97 12.39 -2.56
N ILE A 175 -11.70 11.20 -3.14
CA ILE A 175 -11.09 11.12 -4.49
C ILE A 175 -12.09 11.61 -5.55
N LEU A 176 -13.37 11.24 -5.45
CA LEU A 176 -14.41 11.71 -6.37
C LEU A 176 -14.56 13.23 -6.34
N GLU A 177 -14.49 13.86 -5.16
CA GLU A 177 -14.47 15.31 -5.03
C GLU A 177 -13.27 15.94 -5.75
N LEU A 178 -12.08 15.34 -5.66
CA LEU A 178 -10.91 15.79 -6.41
C LEU A 178 -11.11 15.65 -7.92
N LEU A 179 -11.68 14.52 -8.38
CA LEU A 179 -11.96 14.28 -9.80
C LEU A 179 -12.94 15.30 -10.38
N ASN A 180 -14.02 15.61 -9.65
CA ASN A 180 -15.02 16.60 -10.06
C ASN A 180 -14.42 18.01 -10.20
N ARG A 181 -13.46 18.36 -9.34
CA ARG A 181 -12.77 19.66 -9.41
C ARG A 181 -11.95 19.82 -10.69
N ILE A 182 -11.42 18.74 -11.26
CA ILE A 182 -10.72 18.78 -12.55
C ILE A 182 -11.70 19.15 -13.68
N GLU A 183 -12.91 18.60 -13.65
CA GLU A 183 -13.93 18.85 -14.69
C GLU A 183 -14.35 20.32 -14.73
N VAL A 184 -14.63 20.89 -13.56
CA VAL A 184 -15.03 22.30 -13.44
C VAL A 184 -13.88 23.25 -13.82
N GLY A 185 -12.63 22.89 -13.53
CA GLY A 185 -11.47 23.68 -13.95
C GLY A 185 -11.18 23.65 -15.45
N ALA A 186 -11.57 22.56 -16.14
CA ALA A 186 -11.43 22.42 -17.59
C ALA A 186 -12.53 23.17 -18.37
N THR A 187 -13.74 23.28 -17.82
CA THR A 187 -14.89 23.94 -18.49
C THR A 187 -14.91 25.46 -18.35
N VAL A 188 -14.13 26.04 -17.42
CA VAL A 188 -14.07 27.50 -17.20
C VAL A 188 -12.96 28.18 -18.04
N ASN A 189 -12.05 27.41 -18.65
CA ASN A 189 -10.92 27.92 -19.44
C ASN A 189 -11.10 27.75 -20.97
N THR A 190 -12.33 27.47 -21.44
CA THR A 190 -12.73 27.44 -22.85
C THR A 190 -13.79 28.49 -23.12
#